data_AF-A0A5J9VIB1-F1
#
_entry.id   AF-A0A5J9VIB1-F1
#
_cell.length_a   1.000
_cell.length_b   1.000
_cell.length_c   1.000
_cell.angle_alpha   90.00
_cell.angle_beta   90.00
_cell.angle_gamma   90.00
#
_symmetry.space_group_name_H-M   'P 1'
#
loop_
_entity.id
_entity.type
_entity.pdbx_description
1 polymer ?
#
loop_
_entity_poly.entity_id
_entity_poly.type
_entity_poly.pdbx_seq_one_letter_code
_entity_poly.pdbx_strand_id
1 'polypeptide(L)'
;MTETMKQGFCDNRERSCSTAARDNRESATNEIMHAVAVKDEEEADRAIQQLNEQGLGVDMSHEEYLSYHNKLPCPSHVDTKTKLHGVELNELEIRLALHRFNYVKWLKKTPKNESPNDKLKDDYLVDETFDCVEEDVSKVKEKCTLDFLEENIETIKEDGSKLLVFLGKHGFFKHFEKDGTLDWFFHPEHCALACLDDYQRLVPRNFGGFEYVNWNEYRRYFHSYEIEKEYVQYCEELSEKLKWMEGYVLMKPSSRTWRRVFTRGNDQATMIAAGFSKITWRLASNGYHEVLDNMSFDVCWYKELDCVYFEVWQRITKLKKSFRDALEDVYNLNKFPLRQSRMKRALETDCSKMEKEFCTCTEGITGEVTDQRAQELIAEAVRKLKEKPKFYEHYIKKKMSVARVIGLIRYKINFSDNGARVQIRHAA
;
A
#
# COMPACT_ATOMS: atom_id res chain seq x y z
N MET A 1 -78.86 11.11 -40.22
CA MET A 1 -77.97 10.18 -39.48
C MET A 1 -76.67 10.01 -40.26
N THR A 2 -75.79 11.02 -40.27
CA THR A 2 -74.47 10.92 -40.92
C THR A 2 -73.55 12.00 -40.34
N GLU A 3 -73.03 11.78 -39.13
CA GLU A 3 -71.93 12.58 -38.58
C GLU A 3 -71.28 11.86 -37.38
N THR A 4 -70.63 10.72 -37.64
CA THR A 4 -69.69 10.09 -36.69
C THR A 4 -68.80 9.05 -37.41
N MET A 5 -68.06 9.46 -38.45
CA MET A 5 -67.08 8.58 -39.12
C MET A 5 -65.88 9.35 -39.71
N LYS A 6 -65.31 10.34 -39.00
CA LYS A 6 -64.04 10.95 -39.42
C LYS A 6 -62.96 11.13 -38.33
N GLN A 7 -63.23 10.83 -37.05
CA GLN A 7 -62.21 10.97 -36.00
C GLN A 7 -61.43 9.68 -35.66
N GLY A 8 -61.75 8.53 -36.26
CA GLY A 8 -61.16 7.23 -35.90
C GLY A 8 -60.03 6.71 -36.80
N PHE A 9 -59.67 7.41 -37.86
CA PHE A 9 -58.73 6.90 -38.88
C PHE A 9 -57.36 7.59 -38.93
N CYS A 10 -57.14 8.69 -38.18
CA CYS A 10 -55.82 9.32 -38.07
C CYS A 10 -55.00 8.83 -36.86
N ASP A 11 -55.64 8.52 -35.73
CA ASP A 11 -54.93 8.12 -34.50
C ASP A 11 -54.31 6.72 -34.51
N ASN A 12 -54.86 5.78 -35.30
CA ASN A 12 -54.33 4.41 -35.37
C ASN A 12 -53.13 4.27 -36.32
N ARG A 13 -52.98 5.18 -37.30
CA ARG A 13 -51.84 5.15 -38.25
C ARG A 13 -50.58 5.73 -37.62
N GLU A 14 -50.72 6.77 -36.80
CA GLU A 14 -49.58 7.38 -36.07
C GLU A 14 -49.07 6.49 -34.93
N ARG A 15 -49.97 5.81 -34.19
CA ARG A 15 -49.53 4.80 -33.18
C ARG A 15 -48.82 3.61 -33.81
N SER A 16 -49.37 3.03 -34.87
CA SER A 16 -48.77 1.86 -35.56
C SER A 16 -47.40 2.19 -36.18
N CYS A 17 -47.25 3.40 -36.75
CA CYS A 17 -45.97 3.85 -37.28
C CYS A 17 -44.94 4.14 -36.16
N SER A 18 -45.38 4.63 -35.00
CA SER A 18 -44.51 4.85 -33.84
C SER A 18 -44.03 3.54 -33.19
N THR A 19 -44.87 2.51 -33.13
CA THR A 19 -44.51 1.20 -32.57
C THR A 19 -43.55 0.47 -33.50
N ALA A 20 -43.82 0.41 -34.81
CA ALA A 20 -42.91 -0.19 -35.77
C ALA A 20 -41.55 0.53 -35.85
N ALA A 21 -41.53 1.87 -35.72
CA ALA A 21 -40.28 2.63 -35.65
C ALA A 21 -39.51 2.39 -34.34
N ARG A 22 -40.20 2.09 -33.24
CA ARG A 22 -39.60 1.74 -31.95
C ARG A 22 -39.05 0.32 -31.96
N ASP A 23 -39.81 -0.64 -32.48
CA ASP A 23 -39.40 -2.05 -32.62
C ASP A 23 -38.21 -2.19 -33.58
N ASN A 24 -38.17 -1.43 -34.68
CA ASN A 24 -37.02 -1.41 -35.59
C ASN A 24 -35.78 -0.78 -34.96
N ARG A 25 -35.93 0.26 -34.12
CA ARG A 25 -34.80 0.83 -33.35
C ARG A 25 -34.31 -0.15 -32.30
N GLU A 26 -35.20 -0.85 -31.62
CA GLU A 26 -34.86 -1.83 -30.60
C GLU A 26 -34.14 -3.04 -31.22
N SER A 27 -34.61 -3.54 -32.37
CA SER A 27 -33.93 -4.58 -33.16
C SER A 27 -32.54 -4.15 -33.61
N ALA A 28 -32.40 -2.95 -34.18
CA ALA A 28 -31.09 -2.42 -34.60
C ALA A 28 -30.14 -2.21 -33.42
N THR A 29 -30.65 -1.79 -32.27
CA THR A 29 -29.85 -1.63 -31.04
C THR A 29 -29.37 -2.99 -30.53
N ASN A 30 -30.22 -4.02 -30.55
CA ASN A 30 -29.86 -5.38 -30.15
C ASN A 30 -28.82 -6.00 -31.09
N GLU A 31 -28.91 -5.79 -32.40
CA GLU A 31 -27.91 -6.24 -33.37
C GLU A 31 -26.54 -5.56 -33.16
N ILE A 32 -26.54 -4.25 -32.90
CA ILE A 32 -25.30 -3.52 -32.58
C ILE A 32 -24.70 -4.03 -31.26
N MET A 33 -25.52 -4.22 -30.22
CA MET A 33 -25.05 -4.77 -28.95
C MET A 33 -24.47 -6.18 -29.10
N HIS A 34 -25.09 -7.03 -29.92
CA HIS A 34 -24.57 -8.36 -30.21
C HIS A 34 -23.23 -8.29 -30.96
N ALA A 35 -23.12 -7.46 -32.00
CA ALA A 35 -21.88 -7.29 -32.75
C ALA A 35 -20.74 -6.72 -31.89
N VAL A 36 -21.04 -5.80 -30.97
CA VAL A 36 -20.08 -5.28 -29.98
C VAL A 36 -19.64 -6.37 -29.02
N ALA A 37 -20.57 -7.21 -28.55
CA ALA A 37 -20.25 -8.32 -27.65
C ALA A 37 -19.35 -9.38 -28.32
N VAL A 38 -19.63 -9.73 -29.59
CA VAL A 38 -18.79 -10.66 -30.37
C VAL A 38 -17.37 -10.11 -30.53
N LYS A 39 -17.22 -8.82 -30.87
CA LYS A 39 -15.90 -8.18 -31.01
C LYS A 39 -15.12 -8.14 -29.68
N ASP A 40 -15.79 -7.84 -28.57
CA ASP A 40 -15.17 -7.84 -27.23
C ASP A 40 -14.72 -9.26 -26.84
N GLU A 41 -15.47 -10.29 -27.23
CA GLU A 41 -15.09 -11.69 -27.02
C GLU A 41 -13.87 -12.09 -27.87
N GLU A 42 -13.85 -11.77 -29.16
CA GLU A 42 -12.71 -12.04 -30.04
C GLU A 42 -11.44 -11.30 -29.60
N GLU A 43 -11.57 -10.07 -29.08
CA GLU A 43 -10.44 -9.33 -28.51
C GLU A 43 -9.90 -10.01 -27.26
N ALA A 44 -10.79 -10.50 -26.40
CA ALA A 44 -10.41 -11.25 -25.21
C ALA A 44 -9.72 -12.58 -25.56
N ASP A 45 -10.21 -13.31 -26.58
CA ASP A 45 -9.58 -14.53 -27.08
C ASP A 45 -8.15 -14.26 -27.59
N ARG A 46 -7.97 -13.22 -28.41
CA ARG A 46 -6.64 -12.82 -28.92
C ARG A 46 -5.69 -12.45 -27.79
N ALA A 47 -6.15 -11.68 -26.80
CA ALA A 47 -5.33 -11.29 -25.66
C ALA A 47 -4.88 -12.50 -24.84
N ILE A 48 -5.77 -13.46 -24.58
CA ILE A 48 -5.43 -14.69 -23.85
C ILE A 48 -4.49 -15.58 -24.64
N GLN A 49 -4.67 -15.70 -25.96
CA GLN A 49 -3.75 -16.42 -26.83
C GLN A 49 -2.34 -15.78 -26.79
N GLN A 50 -2.24 -14.46 -26.86
CA GLN A 50 -0.97 -13.75 -26.76
C GLN A 50 -0.27 -14.00 -25.41
N LEU A 51 -1.04 -14.00 -24.31
CA LEU A 51 -0.50 -14.33 -22.99
C LEU A 51 0.04 -15.77 -22.94
N ASN A 52 -0.66 -16.72 -23.55
CA ASN A 52 -0.21 -18.11 -23.68
C ASN A 52 1.10 -18.22 -24.46
N GLU A 53 1.19 -17.56 -25.62
CA GLU A 53 2.38 -17.57 -26.48
C GLU A 53 3.60 -16.93 -25.80
N GLN A 54 3.39 -15.93 -24.95
CA GLN A 54 4.44 -15.25 -24.21
C GLN A 54 4.79 -15.92 -22.88
N GLY A 55 4.06 -16.98 -22.49
CA GLY A 55 4.21 -17.63 -21.18
C GLY A 55 3.90 -16.69 -20.01
N LEU A 56 3.03 -15.70 -20.21
CA LEU A 56 2.67 -14.69 -19.22
C LEU A 56 1.37 -15.09 -18.51
N GLY A 57 1.47 -15.26 -17.20
CA GLY A 57 0.39 -15.80 -16.39
C GLY A 57 0.19 -17.30 -16.62
N VAL A 58 -0.19 -18.02 -15.57
CA VAL A 58 -0.44 -19.46 -15.68
C VAL A 58 -1.81 -19.66 -16.34
N ASP A 59 -1.85 -20.39 -17.46
CA ASP A 59 -3.10 -20.90 -18.01
C ASP A 59 -3.50 -22.10 -17.16
N MET A 60 -4.61 -21.99 -16.44
CA MET A 60 -4.98 -22.96 -15.41
C MET A 60 -6.40 -23.45 -15.66
N SER A 61 -6.59 -24.77 -15.63
CA SER A 61 -7.93 -25.34 -15.66
C SER A 61 -8.68 -25.06 -14.35
N HIS A 62 -10.00 -25.16 -14.38
CA HIS A 62 -10.79 -25.01 -13.17
C HIS A 62 -10.47 -26.10 -12.12
N GLU A 63 -10.19 -27.34 -12.56
CA GLU A 63 -9.77 -28.42 -11.66
C GLU A 63 -8.41 -28.16 -11.01
N GLU A 64 -7.44 -27.63 -11.77
CA GLU A 64 -6.13 -27.24 -11.25
C GLU A 64 -6.28 -26.13 -10.20
N TYR A 65 -7.09 -25.10 -10.49
CA TYR A 65 -7.42 -24.03 -9.55
C TYR A 65 -7.99 -24.60 -8.24
N LEU A 66 -9.00 -25.47 -8.33
CA LEU A 66 -9.60 -26.10 -7.15
C LEU A 66 -8.57 -26.92 -6.37
N SER A 67 -7.64 -27.58 -7.05
CA SER A 67 -6.57 -28.34 -6.38
C SER A 67 -5.64 -27.46 -5.54
N TYR A 68 -5.36 -26.22 -5.99
CA TYR A 68 -4.57 -25.25 -5.23
C TYR A 68 -5.40 -24.60 -4.12
N HIS A 69 -6.62 -24.18 -4.44
CA HIS A 69 -7.55 -23.59 -3.48
C HIS A 69 -7.79 -24.51 -2.28
N ASN A 70 -7.97 -25.81 -2.51
CA ASN A 70 -8.20 -26.79 -1.45
C ASN A 70 -6.97 -27.05 -0.55
N LYS A 71 -5.77 -26.59 -0.94
CA LYS A 71 -4.57 -26.63 -0.07
C LYS A 71 -4.52 -25.44 0.89
N LEU A 72 -5.30 -24.38 0.66
CA LEU A 72 -5.25 -23.18 1.48
C LEU A 72 -5.96 -23.40 2.82
N PRO A 73 -5.37 -22.96 3.95
CA PRO A 73 -6.01 -23.05 5.25
C PRO A 73 -7.27 -22.19 5.34
N CYS A 74 -8.22 -22.64 6.16
CA CYS A 74 -9.37 -21.83 6.55
C CYS A 74 -8.93 -20.70 7.50
N PRO A 75 -9.51 -19.49 7.37
CA PRO A 75 -9.29 -18.42 8.34
C PRO A 75 -9.70 -18.84 9.76
N SER A 76 -8.78 -18.73 10.71
CA SER A 76 -9.05 -18.98 12.13
C SER A 76 -9.86 -17.83 12.73
N HIS A 77 -10.90 -18.13 13.51
CA HIS A 77 -11.64 -17.11 14.24
C HIS A 77 -10.97 -16.84 15.59
N VAL A 78 -10.72 -15.57 15.89
CA VAL A 78 -10.14 -15.14 17.16
C VAL A 78 -11.27 -14.82 18.14
N ASP A 79 -11.18 -15.37 19.36
CA ASP A 79 -12.18 -15.12 20.40
C ASP A 79 -12.09 -13.68 20.93
N THR A 80 -12.99 -12.83 20.47
CA THR A 80 -13.06 -11.42 20.89
C THR A 80 -13.97 -11.21 22.11
N LYS A 81 -14.52 -12.28 22.70
CA LYS A 81 -15.46 -12.20 23.83
C LYS A 81 -14.78 -12.36 25.18
N THR A 82 -13.80 -13.27 25.27
CA THR A 82 -13.09 -13.55 26.53
C THR A 82 -12.09 -12.43 26.85
N LYS A 83 -12.24 -11.85 28.04
CA LYS A 83 -11.40 -10.75 28.52
C LYS A 83 -10.49 -11.17 29.66
N LEU A 84 -9.35 -10.49 29.78
CA LEU A 84 -8.46 -10.58 30.94
C LEU A 84 -9.08 -9.87 32.16
N HIS A 85 -8.79 -10.39 33.35
CA HIS A 85 -9.32 -9.83 34.59
C HIS A 85 -8.29 -9.78 35.73
N GLY A 86 -8.41 -8.79 36.62
CA GLY A 86 -7.67 -8.71 37.87
C GLY A 86 -6.15 -8.78 37.70
N VAL A 87 -5.56 -9.86 38.22
CA VAL A 87 -4.10 -10.07 38.25
C VAL A 87 -3.51 -10.20 36.85
N GLU A 88 -4.19 -10.87 35.92
CA GLU A 88 -3.68 -11.10 34.55
C GLU A 88 -3.49 -9.78 33.80
N LEU A 89 -4.37 -8.81 34.04
CA LEU A 89 -4.33 -7.51 33.40
C LEU A 89 -3.19 -6.66 33.97
N ASN A 90 -2.91 -6.79 35.27
CA ASN A 90 -1.73 -6.15 35.90
C ASN A 90 -0.43 -6.73 35.34
N GLU A 91 -0.33 -8.06 35.22
CA GLU A 91 0.84 -8.72 34.64
C GLU A 91 1.07 -8.30 33.19
N LEU A 92 0.00 -8.20 32.40
CA LEU A 92 0.07 -7.68 31.03
C LEU A 92 0.62 -6.25 31.02
N GLU A 93 0.08 -5.34 31.82
CA GLU A 93 0.52 -3.94 31.84
C GLU A 93 2.01 -3.78 32.20
N ILE A 94 2.54 -4.61 33.10
CA ILE A 94 3.98 -4.68 33.38
C ILE A 94 4.76 -5.05 32.11
N ARG A 95 4.34 -6.13 31.43
CA ARG A 95 5.01 -6.60 30.20
C ARG A 95 4.98 -5.54 29.11
N LEU A 96 3.82 -4.91 28.87
CA LEU A 96 3.67 -3.87 27.85
C LEU A 96 4.50 -2.62 28.16
N ALA A 97 4.61 -2.24 29.43
CA ALA A 97 5.48 -1.13 29.84
C ALA A 97 6.96 -1.43 29.60
N LEU A 98 7.40 -2.68 29.79
CA LEU A 98 8.77 -3.09 29.44
C LEU A 98 9.05 -2.97 27.93
N HIS A 99 8.08 -3.31 27.08
CA HIS A 99 8.20 -3.11 25.63
C HIS A 99 8.34 -1.64 25.24
N ARG A 100 7.54 -0.75 25.84
CA ARG A 100 7.65 0.71 25.65
C ARG A 100 9.03 1.20 26.06
N PHE A 101 9.51 0.77 27.23
CA PHE A 101 10.85 1.10 27.70
C PHE A 101 11.94 0.67 26.71
N ASN A 102 11.88 -0.56 26.18
CA ASN A 102 12.85 -1.05 25.21
C ASN A 102 12.90 -0.17 23.95
N TYR A 103 11.76 0.31 23.47
CA TYR A 103 11.71 1.21 22.32
C TYR A 103 12.33 2.57 22.62
N VAL A 104 11.99 3.19 23.75
CA VAL A 104 12.55 4.49 24.15
C VAL A 104 14.07 4.40 24.35
N LYS A 105 14.54 3.28 24.92
CA LYS A 105 15.97 2.97 25.01
C LYS A 105 16.62 2.87 23.63
N TRP A 106 15.96 2.24 22.66
CA TRP A 106 16.45 2.17 21.28
C TRP A 106 16.52 3.56 20.63
N LEU A 107 15.47 4.38 20.75
CA LEU A 107 15.44 5.76 20.20
C LEU A 107 16.62 6.61 20.68
N LYS A 108 17.07 6.44 21.92
CA LYS A 108 18.22 7.17 22.47
C LYS A 108 19.58 6.70 21.93
N LYS A 109 19.68 5.44 21.52
CA LYS A 109 20.93 4.86 20.99
C LYS A 109 21.10 5.11 19.50
N THR A 110 20.01 5.31 18.79
CA THR A 110 20.01 5.58 17.35
C THR A 110 20.35 7.06 17.09
N PRO A 111 21.35 7.38 16.26
CA PRO A 111 21.62 8.76 15.84
C PRO A 111 20.38 9.37 15.18
N LYS A 112 20.11 10.66 15.42
CA LYS A 112 18.91 11.36 14.91
C LYS A 112 18.68 11.22 13.39
N ASN A 113 19.73 10.96 12.62
CA ASN A 113 19.69 10.86 11.16
C ASN A 113 19.18 9.50 10.62
N GLU A 114 18.91 8.51 11.48
CA GLU A 114 18.34 7.20 11.11
C GLU A 114 16.89 7.00 11.60
N SER A 115 16.28 8.03 12.20
CA SER A 115 14.88 7.94 12.60
C SER A 115 13.97 7.98 11.35
N PRO A 116 12.97 7.10 11.22
CA PRO A 116 11.99 7.18 10.15
C PRO A 116 11.15 8.49 10.15
N ASN A 117 11.29 9.33 11.18
CA ASN A 117 10.46 10.50 11.44
C ASN A 117 10.92 11.79 10.71
N ASP A 118 12.06 11.80 10.03
CA ASP A 118 12.53 13.02 9.33
C ASP A 118 11.76 13.32 8.02
N LYS A 119 10.72 12.54 7.69
CA LYS A 119 9.87 12.80 6.51
C LYS A 119 8.47 13.32 6.82
N LEU A 120 8.13 13.61 8.08
CA LEU A 120 6.76 13.95 8.49
C LEU A 120 6.62 15.30 9.21
N LYS A 121 7.69 16.11 9.28
CA LYS A 121 7.63 17.43 9.94
C LYS A 121 7.36 18.61 9.02
N ASP A 122 7.49 18.45 7.71
CA ASP A 122 7.18 19.51 6.75
C ASP A 122 5.74 19.32 6.26
N ASP A 123 4.76 19.90 6.96
CA ASP A 123 3.49 20.40 6.37
C ASP A 123 2.43 20.90 7.38
N TYR A 124 2.74 21.05 8.66
CA TYR A 124 1.83 21.77 9.59
C TYR A 124 2.45 23.07 10.08
N LEU A 125 2.08 24.18 9.43
CA LEU A 125 2.18 25.51 10.01
C LEU A 125 1.24 25.54 11.24
N VAL A 126 1.80 25.26 12.42
CA VAL A 126 1.14 25.52 13.69
C VAL A 126 1.70 26.83 14.23
N ASP A 127 0.77 27.76 14.41
CA ASP A 127 0.89 29.09 14.98
C ASP A 127 1.80 29.11 16.22
N GLU A 128 2.80 30.01 16.19
CA GLU A 128 3.72 30.24 17.30
C GLU A 128 3.00 30.95 18.44
N THR A 129 2.56 30.22 19.47
CA THR A 129 2.41 30.81 20.81
C THR A 129 2.69 29.79 21.93
N PHE A 130 3.77 30.08 22.68
CA PHE A 130 4.00 29.80 24.11
C PHE A 130 4.01 28.33 24.61
N ASP A 131 5.20 27.84 24.99
CA ASP A 131 5.46 27.17 26.29
C ASP A 131 6.95 26.79 26.45
N CYS A 132 7.80 27.75 26.82
CA CYS A 132 9.25 27.56 26.98
C CYS A 132 9.69 27.39 28.45
N VAL A 133 9.12 26.45 29.21
CA VAL A 133 9.68 26.02 30.52
C VAL A 133 9.40 24.54 30.87
N GLU A 134 8.30 23.93 30.44
CA GLU A 134 7.97 22.53 30.80
C GLU A 134 8.73 21.45 29.99
N GLU A 135 9.21 21.79 28.79
CA GLU A 135 9.85 20.84 27.87
C GLU A 135 11.18 20.30 28.42
N ASP A 136 11.93 21.11 29.19
CA ASP A 136 13.25 20.73 29.73
C ASP A 136 13.13 19.87 30.99
N VAL A 137 12.14 20.11 31.85
CA VAL A 137 11.91 19.30 33.06
C VAL A 137 11.41 17.91 32.68
N SER A 138 10.56 17.79 31.66
CA SER A 138 10.08 16.51 31.14
C SER A 138 11.24 15.67 30.56
N LYS A 139 12.10 16.29 29.73
CA LYS A 139 13.27 15.63 29.14
C LYS A 139 14.31 15.20 30.19
N VAL A 140 14.55 16.02 31.22
CA VAL A 140 15.46 15.68 32.33
C VAL A 140 14.88 14.56 33.21
N LYS A 141 13.57 14.60 33.47
CA LYS A 141 12.86 13.56 34.22
C LYS A 141 12.86 12.24 33.46
N GLU A 142 12.59 12.26 32.16
CA GLU A 142 12.68 11.10 31.27
C GLU A 142 14.10 10.53 31.19
N LYS A 143 15.12 11.38 31.11
CA LYS A 143 16.53 10.96 31.16
C LYS A 143 16.88 10.24 32.45
N CYS A 144 16.59 10.84 33.62
CA CYS A 144 16.84 10.20 34.91
C CYS A 144 16.04 8.90 35.11
N THR A 145 14.81 8.83 34.58
CA THR A 145 13.93 7.65 34.65
C THR A 145 14.52 6.47 33.89
N LEU A 146 15.11 6.74 32.73
CA LEU A 146 15.68 5.71 31.86
C LEU A 146 17.04 5.24 32.39
N ASP A 147 17.90 6.17 32.84
CA ASP A 147 19.19 5.85 33.44
C ASP A 147 19.00 4.99 34.71
N PHE A 148 18.01 5.32 35.56
CA PHE A 148 17.66 4.52 36.74
C PHE A 148 17.18 3.11 36.39
N LEU A 149 16.32 2.95 35.37
CA LEU A 149 15.89 1.63 34.93
C LEU A 149 17.04 0.83 34.33
N GLU A 150 17.92 1.45 33.56
CA GLU A 150 19.07 0.75 32.97
C GLU A 150 20.01 0.17 34.04
N GLU A 151 20.24 0.91 35.13
CA GLU A 151 21.06 0.45 36.25
C GLU A 151 20.39 -0.65 37.09
N ASN A 152 19.06 -0.65 37.15
CA ASN A 152 18.33 -1.48 38.11
C ASN A 152 17.51 -2.60 37.47
N ILE A 153 17.39 -2.72 36.14
CA ILE A 153 16.45 -3.64 35.48
C ILE A 153 16.64 -5.12 35.87
N GLU A 154 17.88 -5.58 36.06
CA GLU A 154 18.17 -6.97 36.47
C GLU A 154 17.77 -7.20 37.94
N THR A 155 18.12 -6.27 38.84
CA THR A 155 17.71 -6.28 40.26
C THR A 155 16.20 -6.09 40.43
N ILE A 156 15.57 -5.36 39.51
CA ILE A 156 14.13 -5.09 39.47
C ILE A 156 13.36 -6.30 38.90
N LYS A 157 13.96 -7.09 37.99
CA LYS A 157 13.39 -8.36 37.53
C LYS A 157 13.36 -9.42 38.65
N GLU A 158 14.32 -9.39 39.57
CA GLU A 158 14.38 -10.26 40.75
C GLU A 158 13.34 -9.89 41.82
N ASP A 159 12.94 -8.61 41.89
CA ASP A 159 11.91 -8.09 42.79
C ASP A 159 10.78 -7.41 41.99
N GLY A 160 9.86 -8.22 41.46
CA GLY A 160 8.72 -7.76 40.65
C GLY A 160 7.84 -6.69 41.32
N SER A 161 7.88 -6.58 42.66
CA SER A 161 7.14 -5.54 43.40
C SER A 161 7.78 -4.16 43.22
N LYS A 162 9.11 -4.06 43.18
CA LYS A 162 9.82 -2.79 42.89
C LYS A 162 9.62 -2.35 41.45
N LEU A 163 9.59 -3.29 40.50
CA LEU A 163 9.28 -3.01 39.09
C LEU A 163 7.90 -2.38 38.95
N LEU A 164 6.91 -3.00 39.57
CA LEU A 164 5.52 -2.54 39.57
C LEU A 164 5.38 -1.13 40.14
N VAL A 165 6.02 -0.85 41.28
CA VAL A 165 6.00 0.48 41.89
C VAL A 165 6.67 1.51 40.99
N PHE A 166 7.80 1.17 40.36
CA PHE A 166 8.48 2.06 39.44
C PHE A 166 7.63 2.36 38.19
N LEU A 167 7.17 1.32 37.49
CA LEU A 167 6.36 1.46 36.28
C LEU A 167 5.07 2.22 36.59
N GLY A 168 4.44 1.93 37.73
CA GLY A 168 3.25 2.66 38.21
C GLY A 168 3.51 4.15 38.44
N LYS A 169 4.64 4.52 39.08
CA LYS A 169 5.04 5.92 39.26
C LYS A 169 5.24 6.68 37.94
N HIS A 170 5.66 5.98 36.89
CA HIS A 170 5.86 6.54 35.54
C HIS A 170 4.68 6.30 34.59
N GLY A 171 3.50 5.96 35.13
CA GLY A 171 2.28 5.76 34.35
C GLY A 171 2.41 4.68 33.27
N PHE A 172 3.24 3.66 33.51
CA PHE A 172 3.52 2.55 32.61
C PHE A 172 3.99 2.99 31.21
N PHE A 173 4.61 4.18 31.13
CA PHE A 173 5.07 4.76 29.87
C PHE A 173 3.93 5.00 28.86
N LYS A 174 2.66 4.98 29.30
CA LYS A 174 1.49 5.16 28.41
C LYS A 174 1.42 6.54 27.77
N HIS A 175 2.07 7.55 28.35
CA HIS A 175 2.06 8.90 27.79
C HIS A 175 2.82 8.98 26.45
N PHE A 176 3.89 8.20 26.27
CA PHE A 176 4.64 8.14 25.00
C PHE A 176 3.81 7.62 23.81
N GLU A 177 2.79 6.80 24.07
CA GLU A 177 1.84 6.38 23.03
C GLU A 177 0.86 7.51 22.68
N LYS A 178 0.52 8.39 23.64
CA LYS A 178 -0.49 9.44 23.50
C LYS A 178 0.07 10.71 22.88
N ASP A 179 1.26 11.12 23.28
CA ASP A 179 1.93 12.34 22.81
C ASP A 179 2.54 12.20 21.40
N GLY A 180 2.50 10.98 20.82
CA GLY A 180 3.01 10.72 19.48
C GLY A 180 4.51 10.44 19.42
N THR A 181 5.19 10.32 20.57
CA THR A 181 6.59 9.89 20.62
C THR A 181 6.78 8.52 19.99
N LEU A 182 5.80 7.62 20.19
CA LEU A 182 5.76 6.31 19.54
C LEU A 182 4.87 6.35 18.28
N ASP A 183 5.41 5.83 17.18
CA ASP A 183 4.68 5.59 15.93
C ASP A 183 3.89 4.26 15.96
N TRP A 184 3.63 3.75 17.16
CA TRP A 184 2.90 2.51 17.44
C TRP A 184 2.33 2.56 18.86
N PHE A 185 1.39 1.65 19.15
CA PHE A 185 0.83 1.49 20.49
C PHE A 185 0.28 0.07 20.68
N PHE A 186 0.07 -0.33 21.93
CA PHE A 186 -0.76 -1.49 22.23
C PHE A 186 -2.23 -1.07 22.31
N HIS A 187 -3.07 -1.60 21.42
CA HIS A 187 -4.45 -1.12 21.32
C HIS A 187 -5.25 -1.47 22.58
N PRO A 188 -5.90 -0.49 23.25
CA PRO A 188 -6.58 -0.73 24.54
C PRO A 188 -7.61 -1.86 24.49
N GLU A 189 -8.41 -1.92 23.43
CA GLU A 189 -9.41 -3.00 23.26
C GLU A 189 -8.76 -4.37 23.04
N HIS A 190 -7.59 -4.42 22.38
CA HIS A 190 -6.89 -5.67 22.12
C HIS A 190 -6.18 -6.16 23.40
N CYS A 191 -5.69 -5.23 24.23
CA CYS A 191 -5.11 -5.55 25.53
C CYS A 191 -6.11 -6.22 26.47
N ALA A 192 -7.41 -5.91 26.33
CA ALA A 192 -8.45 -6.55 27.11
C ALA A 192 -8.70 -8.01 26.70
N LEU A 193 -8.31 -8.44 25.48
CA LEU A 193 -8.63 -9.78 24.96
C LEU A 193 -7.64 -10.83 25.48
N ALA A 194 -8.15 -11.91 26.07
CA ALA A 194 -7.31 -12.94 26.68
C ALA A 194 -6.59 -13.84 25.66
N CYS A 195 -7.18 -14.05 24.48
CA CYS A 195 -6.66 -14.97 23.46
C CYS A 195 -5.49 -14.41 22.64
N LEU A 196 -5.21 -13.10 22.73
CA LEU A 196 -4.16 -12.48 21.94
C LEU A 196 -2.79 -12.67 22.59
N ASP A 197 -1.75 -12.70 21.79
CA ASP A 197 -0.37 -12.48 22.24
C ASP A 197 0.00 -10.99 22.11
N ASP A 198 1.17 -10.62 22.65
CA ASP A 198 1.60 -9.21 22.67
C ASP A 198 1.92 -8.69 21.26
N TYR A 199 2.29 -9.56 20.30
CA TYR A 199 2.46 -9.17 18.90
C TYR A 199 1.11 -8.85 18.22
N GLN A 200 0.05 -9.61 18.51
CA GLN A 200 -1.29 -9.34 18.00
C GLN A 200 -1.92 -8.08 18.62
N ARG A 201 -1.50 -7.69 19.83
CA ARG A 201 -1.91 -6.44 20.49
C ARG A 201 -1.21 -5.20 19.92
N LEU A 202 -0.05 -5.37 19.30
CA LEU A 202 0.75 -4.29 18.73
C LEU A 202 0.10 -3.73 17.45
N VAL A 203 -0.07 -2.41 17.42
CA VAL A 203 -0.68 -1.70 16.30
C VAL A 203 0.20 -0.50 15.90
N PRO A 204 0.73 -0.46 14.66
CA PRO A 204 1.28 0.75 14.05
C PRO A 204 0.27 1.90 14.08
N ARG A 205 0.76 3.10 14.40
CA ARG A 205 -0.06 4.32 14.38
C ARG A 205 -0.49 4.62 12.95
N ASN A 206 -1.64 5.25 12.79
CA ASN A 206 -2.17 5.71 11.51
C ASN A 206 -2.12 7.24 11.49
N PHE A 207 -0.98 7.81 11.12
CA PHE A 207 -0.82 9.27 11.13
C PHE A 207 -1.83 9.94 10.19
N GLY A 208 -2.51 10.98 10.69
CA GLY A 208 -3.56 11.69 9.96
C GLY A 208 -4.81 10.87 9.61
N GLY A 209 -4.87 9.58 9.98
CA GLY A 209 -5.98 8.69 9.66
C GLY A 209 -5.94 8.07 8.25
N PHE A 210 -4.93 8.39 7.44
CA PHE A 210 -4.85 8.01 6.02
C PHE A 210 -3.56 7.31 5.63
N GLU A 211 -2.69 6.98 6.60
CA GLU A 211 -1.40 6.35 6.31
C GLU A 211 -1.58 4.98 5.65
N TYR A 212 -2.51 4.16 6.15
CA TYR A 212 -2.82 2.85 5.58
C TYR A 212 -4.25 2.78 5.06
N VAL A 213 -4.42 2.21 3.86
CA VAL A 213 -5.70 2.18 3.12
C VAL A 213 -6.83 1.59 3.97
N ASN A 214 -6.63 0.41 4.55
CA ASN A 214 -7.62 -0.27 5.39
C ASN A 214 -7.14 -0.47 6.82
N TRP A 215 -6.51 0.55 7.43
CA TRP A 215 -5.94 0.46 8.79
C TRP A 215 -6.90 -0.14 9.84
N ASN A 216 -8.19 0.23 9.76
CA ASN A 216 -9.23 -0.29 10.64
C ASN A 216 -9.45 -1.80 10.52
N GLU A 217 -9.29 -2.36 9.33
CA GLU A 217 -9.42 -3.79 9.07
C GLU A 217 -8.12 -4.53 9.42
N TYR A 218 -6.98 -3.99 9.00
CA TYR A 218 -5.67 -4.59 9.22
C TYR A 218 -5.39 -4.90 10.70
N ARG A 219 -5.72 -3.96 11.60
CA ARG A 219 -5.53 -4.19 13.05
C ARG A 219 -6.46 -5.26 13.64
N ARG A 220 -7.56 -5.57 12.97
CA ARG A 220 -8.60 -6.53 13.41
C ARG A 220 -8.41 -7.93 12.83
N TYR A 221 -7.40 -8.15 12.00
CA TYR A 221 -7.08 -9.48 11.49
C TYR A 221 -6.48 -10.38 12.57
N PHE A 222 -5.83 -9.80 13.58
CA PHE A 222 -5.22 -10.55 14.70
C PHE A 222 -4.31 -11.70 14.22
N HIS A 223 -3.65 -11.56 13.08
CA HIS A 223 -2.73 -12.58 12.59
C HIS A 223 -1.48 -12.66 13.49
N SER A 224 -1.00 -13.88 13.71
CA SER A 224 0.25 -14.11 14.43
C SER A 224 1.45 -13.63 13.62
N TYR A 225 2.60 -13.53 14.27
CA TYR A 225 3.86 -13.16 13.62
C TYR A 225 4.19 -14.08 12.44
N GLU A 226 3.96 -15.39 12.57
CA GLU A 226 4.28 -16.38 11.55
C GLU A 226 3.40 -16.22 10.30
N ILE A 227 2.10 -15.94 10.49
CA ILE A 227 1.17 -15.69 9.38
C ILE A 227 1.59 -14.41 8.64
N GLU A 228 1.80 -13.31 9.39
CA GLU A 228 2.16 -12.02 8.79
C GLU A 228 3.54 -12.07 8.11
N LYS A 229 4.48 -12.86 8.64
CA LYS A 229 5.79 -13.10 8.00
C LYS A 229 5.65 -13.84 6.67
N GLU A 230 4.87 -14.94 6.62
CA GLU A 230 4.61 -15.63 5.36
C GLU A 230 3.84 -14.73 4.37
N TYR A 231 2.95 -13.87 4.86
CA TYR A 231 2.17 -12.97 4.00
C TYR A 231 3.06 -11.95 3.28
N VAL A 232 4.06 -11.39 3.97
CA VAL A 232 5.04 -10.50 3.32
C VAL A 232 5.79 -11.23 2.21
N GLN A 233 6.25 -12.47 2.46
CA GLN A 233 6.95 -13.27 1.46
C GLN A 233 6.04 -13.61 0.27
N TYR A 234 4.78 -13.93 0.54
CA TYR A 234 3.76 -14.14 -0.47
C TYR A 234 3.54 -12.89 -1.33
N CYS A 235 3.38 -11.70 -0.74
CA CYS A 235 3.21 -10.44 -1.47
C CYS A 235 4.43 -10.11 -2.34
N GLU A 236 5.65 -10.36 -1.85
CA GLU A 236 6.88 -10.16 -2.61
C GLU A 236 6.89 -11.05 -3.86
N GLU A 237 6.68 -12.37 -3.70
CA GLU A 237 6.62 -13.31 -4.82
C GLU A 237 5.46 -13.00 -5.79
N LEU A 238 4.30 -12.64 -5.25
CA LEU A 238 3.11 -12.29 -6.02
C LEU A 238 3.36 -11.06 -6.90
N SER A 239 3.93 -10.00 -6.32
CA SER A 239 4.22 -8.75 -7.03
C SER A 239 5.18 -8.95 -8.19
N GLU A 240 6.17 -9.84 -8.06
CA GLU A 240 7.09 -10.18 -9.13
C GLU A 240 6.43 -11.00 -10.23
N LYS A 241 5.66 -12.03 -9.84
CA LYS A 241 5.03 -12.96 -10.77
C LYS A 241 3.82 -12.38 -11.52
N LEU A 242 3.22 -11.30 -11.02
CA LEU A 242 2.10 -10.61 -11.65
C LEU A 242 2.47 -9.38 -12.48
N LYS A 243 3.77 -9.02 -12.62
CA LYS A 243 4.21 -7.85 -13.41
C LYS A 243 3.64 -7.80 -14.84
N TRP A 244 3.35 -8.95 -15.43
CA TRP A 244 2.74 -9.05 -16.76
C TRP A 244 1.37 -8.36 -16.86
N MET A 245 0.66 -8.20 -15.73
CA MET A 245 -0.64 -7.54 -15.67
C MET A 245 -0.55 -6.01 -15.87
N GLU A 246 0.64 -5.40 -15.76
CA GLU A 246 0.82 -3.95 -15.86
C GLU A 246 0.24 -3.35 -17.15
N GLY A 247 0.26 -4.10 -18.26
CA GLY A 247 -0.30 -3.67 -19.54
C GLY A 247 -1.83 -3.61 -19.57
N TYR A 248 -2.50 -4.19 -18.57
CA TYR A 248 -3.94 -4.42 -18.55
C TYR A 248 -4.66 -3.68 -17.41
N VAL A 249 -3.95 -3.21 -16.38
CA VAL A 249 -4.57 -2.63 -15.16
C VAL A 249 -5.43 -1.39 -15.38
N LEU A 250 -5.24 -0.67 -16.50
CA LEU A 250 -6.08 0.48 -16.86
C LEU A 250 -7.23 0.13 -17.83
N MET A 251 -7.41 -1.14 -18.17
CA MET A 251 -8.53 -1.57 -18.99
C MET A 251 -9.85 -1.37 -18.26
N LYS A 252 -10.91 -1.15 -19.04
CA LYS A 252 -12.25 -0.96 -18.49
C LYS A 252 -12.69 -2.22 -17.73
N PRO A 253 -13.15 -2.12 -16.46
CA PRO A 253 -13.58 -3.28 -15.69
C PRO A 253 -14.68 -4.14 -16.35
N SER A 254 -15.47 -3.54 -17.23
CA SER A 254 -16.54 -4.23 -17.95
C SER A 254 -16.11 -4.97 -19.22
N SER A 255 -14.86 -4.83 -19.69
CA SER A 255 -14.40 -5.51 -20.92
C SER A 255 -14.22 -7.01 -20.67
N ARG A 256 -14.45 -7.83 -21.70
CA ARG A 256 -14.20 -9.28 -21.62
C ARG A 256 -12.72 -9.57 -21.40
N THR A 257 -11.84 -8.83 -22.08
CA THR A 257 -10.38 -8.96 -21.93
C THR A 257 -9.97 -8.79 -20.47
N TRP A 258 -10.42 -7.71 -19.81
CA TRP A 258 -10.07 -7.46 -18.42
C TRP A 258 -10.57 -8.57 -17.50
N ARG A 259 -11.82 -9.04 -17.67
CA ARG A 259 -12.35 -10.13 -16.83
C ARG A 259 -11.49 -11.38 -16.93
N ARG A 260 -11.06 -11.77 -18.13
CA ARG A 260 -10.24 -12.97 -18.31
C ARG A 260 -8.82 -12.80 -17.75
N VAL A 261 -8.20 -11.65 -17.98
CA VAL A 261 -6.88 -11.29 -17.39
C VAL A 261 -6.95 -11.28 -15.87
N PHE A 262 -8.01 -10.69 -15.31
CA PHE A 262 -8.25 -10.62 -13.88
C PHE A 262 -8.45 -12.01 -13.26
N THR A 263 -9.24 -12.88 -13.89
CA THR A 263 -9.41 -14.27 -13.43
C THR A 263 -8.07 -15.00 -13.44
N ARG A 264 -7.31 -14.89 -14.54
CA ARG A 264 -5.99 -15.53 -14.67
C ARG A 264 -4.99 -15.06 -13.61
N GLY A 265 -4.97 -13.76 -13.32
CA GLY A 265 -4.16 -13.20 -12.23
C GLY A 265 -4.55 -13.74 -10.86
N ASN A 266 -5.85 -13.85 -10.59
CA ASN A 266 -6.38 -14.40 -9.34
C ASN A 266 -6.07 -15.90 -9.17
N ASP A 267 -6.16 -16.68 -10.25
CA ASP A 267 -5.85 -18.11 -10.24
C ASP A 267 -4.36 -18.33 -9.98
N GLN A 268 -3.50 -17.54 -10.64
CA GLN A 268 -2.07 -17.52 -10.38
C GLN A 268 -1.75 -17.10 -8.93
N ALA A 269 -2.46 -16.11 -8.38
CA ALA A 269 -2.30 -15.68 -6.99
C ALA A 269 -2.66 -16.80 -6.00
N THR A 270 -3.69 -17.59 -6.30
CA THR A 270 -4.12 -18.76 -5.52
C THR A 270 -3.08 -19.87 -5.59
N MET A 271 -2.53 -20.15 -6.78
CA MET A 271 -1.45 -21.11 -6.97
C MET A 271 -0.18 -20.73 -6.20
N ILE A 272 0.23 -19.46 -6.24
CA ILE A 272 1.38 -18.97 -5.47
C ILE A 272 1.09 -19.12 -3.96
N ALA A 273 -0.10 -18.73 -3.51
CA ALA A 273 -0.49 -18.85 -2.10
C ALA A 273 -0.44 -20.29 -1.59
N ALA A 274 -0.75 -21.28 -2.44
CA ALA A 274 -0.67 -22.69 -2.08
C ALA A 274 0.75 -23.19 -1.78
N GLY A 275 1.79 -22.41 -2.13
CA GLY A 275 3.17 -22.64 -1.68
C GLY A 275 3.44 -22.21 -0.23
N PHE A 276 2.51 -21.50 0.41
CA PHE A 276 2.66 -20.96 1.77
C PHE A 276 1.64 -21.59 2.73
N SER A 277 2.16 -22.29 3.74
CA SER A 277 1.34 -23.09 4.67
C SER A 277 0.31 -22.30 5.50
N LYS A 278 0.53 -20.99 5.69
CA LYS A 278 -0.29 -20.14 6.57
C LYS A 278 -1.18 -19.15 5.82
N ILE A 279 -1.04 -19.06 4.50
CA ILE A 279 -1.80 -18.09 3.70
C ILE A 279 -3.17 -18.64 3.40
N THR A 280 -4.17 -18.10 4.07
CA THR A 280 -5.57 -18.45 3.84
C THR A 280 -6.05 -17.93 2.49
N TRP A 281 -7.14 -18.50 1.96
CA TRP A 281 -7.78 -17.99 0.73
C TRP A 281 -8.13 -16.51 0.82
N ARG A 282 -8.50 -16.02 2.01
CA ARG A 282 -8.82 -14.61 2.25
C ARG A 282 -7.57 -13.72 2.16
N LEU A 283 -6.45 -14.17 2.71
CA LEU A 283 -5.18 -13.46 2.59
C LEU A 283 -4.67 -13.47 1.15
N ALA A 284 -4.80 -14.59 0.44
CA ALA A 284 -4.43 -14.68 -0.97
C ALA A 284 -5.23 -13.66 -1.82
N SER A 285 -6.55 -13.63 -1.66
CA SER A 285 -7.42 -12.67 -2.34
C SER A 285 -7.07 -11.22 -1.99
N ASN A 286 -6.89 -10.89 -0.71
CA ASN A 286 -6.49 -9.56 -0.28
C ASN A 286 -5.15 -9.14 -0.90
N GLY A 287 -4.14 -10.02 -0.86
CA GLY A 287 -2.82 -9.75 -1.45
C GLY A 287 -2.89 -9.51 -2.95
N TYR A 288 -3.71 -10.28 -3.67
CA TYR A 288 -3.94 -10.07 -5.10
C TYR A 288 -4.53 -8.69 -5.40
N HIS A 289 -5.60 -8.31 -4.71
CA HIS A 289 -6.23 -6.99 -4.87
C HIS A 289 -5.26 -5.85 -4.54
N GLU A 290 -4.52 -5.96 -3.44
CA GLU A 290 -3.58 -4.91 -3.01
C GLU A 290 -2.39 -4.78 -3.99
N VAL A 291 -1.86 -5.89 -4.52
CA VAL A 291 -0.83 -5.86 -5.59
C VAL A 291 -1.37 -5.18 -6.84
N LEU A 292 -2.62 -5.48 -7.20
CA LEU A 292 -3.26 -4.90 -8.38
C LEU A 292 -3.52 -3.40 -8.22
N ASP A 293 -3.99 -2.96 -7.06
CA ASP A 293 -4.19 -1.54 -6.74
C ASP A 293 -2.86 -0.78 -6.74
N ASN A 294 -1.82 -1.38 -6.15
CA ASN A 294 -0.46 -0.85 -6.12
C ASN A 294 0.12 -0.67 -7.53
N MET A 295 -0.07 -1.67 -8.40
CA MET A 295 0.34 -1.64 -9.81
C MET A 295 -0.47 -0.62 -10.62
N SER A 296 -1.78 -0.58 -10.42
CA SER A 296 -2.68 0.39 -11.05
C SER A 296 -2.28 1.81 -10.70
N PHE A 297 -1.90 2.05 -9.45
CA PHE A 297 -1.39 3.34 -8.99
C PHE A 297 -0.10 3.74 -9.74
N ASP A 298 0.88 2.84 -9.84
CA ASP A 298 2.14 3.10 -10.54
C ASP A 298 1.92 3.42 -12.02
N VAL A 299 1.06 2.65 -12.69
CA VAL A 299 0.71 2.87 -14.10
C VAL A 299 -0.08 4.18 -14.27
N CYS A 300 -1.04 4.47 -13.38
CA CYS A 300 -1.86 5.66 -13.46
C CYS A 300 -1.07 6.96 -13.21
N TRP A 301 -0.12 6.95 -12.27
CA TRP A 301 0.54 8.18 -11.82
C TRP A 301 1.97 8.35 -12.33
N TYR A 302 2.75 7.28 -12.51
CA TYR A 302 4.19 7.39 -12.75
C TYR A 302 4.63 6.93 -14.12
N LYS A 303 4.12 5.80 -14.63
CA LYS A 303 4.61 5.20 -15.88
C LYS A 303 4.62 6.20 -17.04
N GLU A 304 5.74 6.37 -17.72
CA GLU A 304 5.98 7.37 -18.80
C GLU A 304 5.99 8.86 -18.37
N LEU A 305 5.59 9.23 -17.16
CA LEU A 305 5.49 10.64 -16.77
C LEU A 305 6.88 11.29 -16.60
N ASP A 306 7.83 10.54 -16.07
CA ASP A 306 9.25 10.90 -16.01
C ASP A 306 9.84 11.15 -17.40
N CYS A 307 9.56 10.28 -18.37
CA CYS A 307 9.98 10.45 -19.75
C CYS A 307 9.34 11.70 -20.40
N VAL A 308 8.05 11.95 -20.15
CA VAL A 308 7.36 13.17 -20.62
C VAL A 308 8.04 14.42 -20.05
N TYR A 309 8.27 14.47 -18.74
CA TYR A 309 8.91 15.62 -18.10
C TYR A 309 10.36 15.79 -18.53
N PHE A 310 11.10 14.71 -18.77
CA PHE A 310 12.45 14.78 -19.32
C PHE A 310 12.46 15.40 -20.73
N GLU A 311 11.57 14.96 -21.63
CA GLU A 311 11.48 15.51 -23.00
C GLU A 311 11.02 16.98 -23.02
N VAL A 312 10.13 17.37 -22.09
CA VAL A 312 9.75 18.77 -21.88
C VAL A 312 10.94 19.58 -21.34
N TRP A 313 11.65 19.05 -20.34
CA TRP A 313 12.84 19.69 -19.76
C TRP A 313 13.92 19.94 -20.81
N GLN A 314 14.21 18.97 -21.68
CA GLN A 314 15.18 19.14 -22.78
C GLN A 314 14.79 20.30 -23.70
N ARG A 315 13.50 20.45 -24.05
CA ARG A 315 13.02 21.54 -24.92
C ARG A 315 13.09 22.90 -24.23
N ILE A 316 12.73 22.97 -22.95
CA ILE A 316 12.80 24.22 -22.19
C ILE A 316 14.26 24.65 -22.00
N THR A 317 15.14 23.72 -21.61
CA THR A 317 16.53 24.05 -21.27
C THR A 317 17.41 24.30 -22.50
N LYS A 318 17.31 23.44 -23.53
CA LYS A 318 18.17 23.47 -24.73
C LYS A 318 17.60 24.33 -25.84
N LEU A 319 16.27 24.30 -26.04
CA LEU A 319 15.60 25.04 -27.11
C LEU A 319 14.92 26.34 -26.63
N LYS A 320 15.00 26.64 -25.32
CA LYS A 320 14.45 27.87 -24.70
C LYS A 320 12.96 28.07 -24.98
N LYS A 321 12.20 26.97 -25.08
CA LYS A 321 10.74 26.99 -25.28
C LYS A 321 10.00 27.31 -23.99
N SER A 322 8.78 27.84 -24.11
CA SER A 322 7.82 27.87 -23.00
C SER A 322 7.39 26.45 -22.63
N PHE A 323 6.86 26.24 -21.42
CA PHE A 323 6.33 24.93 -21.02
C PHE A 323 5.24 24.44 -21.97
N ARG A 324 4.34 25.33 -22.38
CA ARG A 324 3.23 25.02 -23.29
C ARG A 324 3.72 24.54 -24.65
N ASP A 325 4.66 25.26 -25.27
CA ASP A 325 5.19 24.89 -26.59
C ASP A 325 6.01 23.59 -26.52
N ALA A 326 6.77 23.40 -25.43
CA ALA A 326 7.51 22.17 -25.19
C ALA A 326 6.55 20.97 -25.00
N LEU A 327 5.45 21.15 -24.27
CA LEU A 327 4.44 20.12 -24.07
C LEU A 327 3.72 19.78 -25.38
N GLU A 328 3.43 20.77 -26.22
CA GLU A 328 2.83 20.55 -27.55
C GLU A 328 3.74 19.74 -28.47
N ASP A 329 5.04 20.05 -28.52
CA ASP A 329 6.00 19.23 -29.27
C ASP A 329 6.00 17.77 -28.78
N VAL A 330 6.01 17.56 -27.45
CA VAL A 330 6.05 16.23 -26.83
C VAL A 330 4.76 15.46 -27.09
N TYR A 331 3.62 16.12 -27.03
CA TYR A 331 2.32 15.57 -27.43
C TYR A 331 2.35 15.08 -28.89
N ASN A 332 2.88 15.90 -29.79
CA ASN A 332 2.97 15.59 -31.21
C ASN A 332 3.97 14.47 -31.54
N LEU A 333 4.95 14.18 -30.67
CA LEU A 333 5.83 13.02 -30.84
C LEU A 333 5.09 11.68 -30.77
N ASN A 334 3.97 11.62 -30.08
CA ASN A 334 3.16 10.42 -29.89
C ASN A 334 3.91 9.18 -29.37
N LYS A 335 4.91 9.41 -28.51
CA LYS A 335 5.71 8.35 -27.88
C LYS A 335 5.16 7.85 -26.54
N PHE A 336 4.22 8.57 -25.93
CA PHE A 336 3.76 8.35 -24.55
C PHE A 336 2.25 8.07 -24.49
N PRO A 337 1.80 6.91 -24.99
CA PRO A 337 0.37 6.61 -25.14
C PRO A 337 -0.40 6.70 -23.82
N LEU A 338 0.19 6.34 -22.67
CA LEU A 338 -0.47 6.43 -21.37
C LEU A 338 -0.66 7.87 -20.88
N ARG A 339 0.14 8.81 -21.41
CA ARG A 339 0.10 10.23 -21.05
C ARG A 339 -0.57 11.09 -22.11
N GLN A 340 -0.92 10.54 -23.27
CA GLN A 340 -1.49 11.31 -24.36
C GLN A 340 -2.79 12.02 -23.98
N SER A 341 -3.74 11.30 -23.38
CA SER A 341 -5.01 11.89 -22.95
C SER A 341 -4.81 13.01 -21.92
N ARG A 342 -3.81 12.86 -21.04
CA ARG A 342 -3.46 13.84 -20.03
C ARG A 342 -2.81 15.09 -20.64
N MET A 343 -1.85 14.92 -21.55
CA MET A 343 -1.20 16.02 -22.27
C MET A 343 -2.21 16.79 -23.13
N LYS A 344 -3.06 16.08 -23.88
CA LYS A 344 -4.15 16.67 -24.68
C LYS A 344 -5.05 17.55 -23.83
N ARG A 345 -5.56 17.02 -22.70
CA ARG A 345 -6.42 17.79 -21.78
C ARG A 345 -5.71 19.05 -21.26
N ALA A 346 -4.43 18.94 -20.89
CA ALA A 346 -3.65 20.09 -20.42
C ALA A 346 -3.49 21.18 -21.50
N LEU A 347 -3.32 20.79 -22.77
CA LEU A 347 -3.20 21.71 -23.90
C LEU A 347 -4.56 22.33 -24.31
N GLU A 348 -5.67 21.61 -24.14
CA GLU A 348 -7.01 22.09 -24.48
C GLU A 348 -7.62 23.01 -23.42
N THR A 349 -7.34 22.76 -22.13
CA THR A 349 -7.99 23.50 -21.03
C THR A 349 -7.04 24.43 -20.29
N ASP A 350 -6.12 23.87 -19.52
CA ASP A 350 -5.19 24.59 -18.65
C ASP A 350 -4.03 23.66 -18.29
N CYS A 351 -2.81 24.10 -18.58
CA CYS A 351 -1.60 23.35 -18.30
C CYS A 351 -0.99 23.65 -16.93
N SER A 352 -1.52 24.62 -16.18
CA SER A 352 -0.97 25.10 -14.91
C SER A 352 -0.66 24.00 -13.89
N LYS A 353 -1.56 23.01 -13.74
CA LYS A 353 -1.37 21.89 -12.82
C LYS A 353 -0.19 21.03 -13.24
N MET A 354 -0.09 20.70 -14.53
CA MET A 354 0.99 19.86 -15.05
C MET A 354 2.33 20.62 -15.06
N GLU A 355 2.29 21.93 -15.32
CA GLU A 355 3.45 22.82 -15.24
C GLU A 355 3.98 22.92 -13.80
N LYS A 356 3.09 23.09 -12.81
CA LYS A 356 3.49 23.09 -11.40
C LYS A 356 4.17 21.78 -11.00
N GLU A 357 3.58 20.65 -11.36
CA GLU A 357 4.17 19.33 -11.12
C GLU A 357 5.54 19.18 -11.81
N PHE A 358 5.65 19.64 -13.06
CA PHE A 358 6.91 19.65 -13.80
C PHE A 358 7.98 20.52 -13.11
N CYS A 359 7.62 21.74 -12.68
CA CYS A 359 8.54 22.64 -11.98
C CYS A 359 9.05 22.01 -10.68
N THR A 360 8.17 21.38 -9.89
CA THR A 360 8.57 20.62 -8.70
C THR A 360 9.52 19.47 -9.05
N CYS A 361 9.27 18.75 -10.15
CA CYS A 361 10.11 17.62 -10.55
C CYS A 361 11.47 18.02 -11.14
N THR A 362 11.61 19.27 -11.57
CA THR A 362 12.81 19.79 -12.24
C THR A 362 13.54 20.86 -11.43
N GLU A 363 13.10 21.10 -10.20
CA GLU A 363 13.70 22.08 -9.30
C GLU A 363 15.19 21.79 -9.09
N GLY A 364 16.04 22.79 -9.35
CA GLY A 364 17.49 22.68 -9.24
C GLY A 364 18.19 21.94 -10.40
N ILE A 365 17.46 21.42 -11.40
CA ILE A 365 18.05 20.73 -12.55
C ILE A 365 18.37 21.74 -13.67
N THR A 366 19.62 22.18 -13.74
CA THR A 366 20.08 23.13 -14.76
C THR A 366 20.37 22.45 -16.10
N GLY A 367 20.34 23.22 -17.20
CA GLY A 367 20.67 22.71 -18.54
C GLY A 367 22.14 22.29 -18.74
N GLU A 368 23.01 22.45 -17.74
CA GLU A 368 24.41 22.01 -17.75
C GLU A 368 24.57 20.56 -17.26
N VAL A 369 23.53 20.02 -16.60
CA VAL A 369 23.49 18.63 -16.15
C VAL A 369 23.40 17.70 -17.37
N THR A 370 24.08 16.56 -17.32
CA THR A 370 24.01 15.56 -18.39
C THR A 370 22.59 14.98 -18.51
N ASP A 371 22.19 14.60 -19.72
CA ASP A 371 20.86 14.05 -19.99
C ASP A 371 20.54 12.84 -19.11
N GLN A 372 21.50 11.93 -18.91
CA GLN A 372 21.34 10.77 -18.04
C GLN A 372 21.07 11.19 -16.59
N ARG A 373 21.84 12.16 -16.06
CA ARG A 373 21.67 12.61 -14.68
C ARG A 373 20.36 13.36 -14.50
N ALA A 374 19.95 14.16 -15.48
CA ALA A 374 18.67 14.86 -15.45
C ALA A 374 17.51 13.85 -15.44
N GLN A 375 17.58 12.81 -16.28
CA GLN A 375 16.59 11.75 -16.34
C GLN A 375 16.45 11.01 -15.00
N GLU A 376 17.56 10.65 -14.36
CA GLU A 376 17.56 10.01 -13.03
C GLU A 376 16.90 10.89 -11.96
N LEU A 377 17.26 12.17 -11.90
CA LEU A 377 16.72 13.13 -10.94
C LEU A 377 15.22 13.37 -11.13
N ILE A 378 14.78 13.53 -12.39
CA ILE A 378 13.36 13.69 -12.73
C ILE A 378 12.58 12.43 -12.37
N ALA A 379 13.11 11.23 -12.68
CA ALA A 379 12.44 9.98 -12.34
C ALA A 379 12.29 9.81 -10.82
N GLU A 380 13.31 10.19 -10.03
CA GLU A 380 13.22 10.19 -8.57
C GLU A 380 12.17 11.19 -8.06
N ALA A 381 12.15 12.40 -8.61
CA ALA A 381 11.20 13.44 -8.19
C ALA A 381 9.75 13.09 -8.56
N VAL A 382 9.52 12.51 -9.75
CA VAL A 382 8.19 12.03 -10.17
C VAL A 382 7.65 10.97 -9.21
N ARG A 383 8.50 10.05 -8.72
CA ARG A 383 8.08 9.04 -7.72
C ARG A 383 7.72 9.66 -6.36
N LYS A 384 8.23 10.85 -6.04
CA LYS A 384 7.91 11.59 -4.80
C LYS A 384 6.71 12.53 -4.95
N LEU A 385 6.26 12.78 -6.18
CA LEU A 385 5.17 13.72 -6.47
C LEU A 385 3.83 13.30 -5.86
N LYS A 386 3.64 11.98 -5.70
CA LYS A 386 2.47 11.41 -5.03
C LYS A 386 2.95 10.42 -3.96
N GLU A 387 2.31 10.46 -2.80
CA GLU A 387 2.54 9.43 -1.82
C GLU A 387 1.82 8.16 -2.27
N LYS A 388 2.53 7.02 -2.24
CA LYS A 388 1.94 5.73 -2.59
C LYS A 388 1.06 5.26 -1.44
N PRO A 389 -0.15 4.72 -1.71
CA PRO A 389 -0.95 4.08 -0.67
C PRO A 389 -0.16 2.96 0.03
N LYS A 390 -0.23 2.91 1.36
CA LYS A 390 0.35 1.81 2.13
C LYS A 390 -0.73 0.76 2.43
N PHE A 391 -0.49 -0.45 1.93
CA PHE A 391 -1.37 -1.61 2.08
C PHE A 391 -0.98 -2.50 3.27
N TYR A 392 -1.60 -3.69 3.41
CA TYR A 392 -1.40 -4.53 4.58
C TYR A 392 0.05 -5.01 4.72
N GLU A 393 0.72 -5.29 3.59
CA GLU A 393 2.14 -5.64 3.58
C GLU A 393 3.00 -4.55 4.25
N HIS A 394 2.72 -3.27 3.98
CA HIS A 394 3.44 -2.13 4.56
C HIS A 394 3.15 -2.01 6.07
N TYR A 395 1.89 -2.24 6.47
CA TYR A 395 1.48 -2.29 7.87
C TYR A 395 2.24 -3.39 8.62
N ILE A 396 2.32 -4.60 8.05
CA ILE A 396 3.06 -5.72 8.62
C ILE A 396 4.55 -5.40 8.72
N LYS A 397 5.17 -4.89 7.64
CA LYS A 397 6.61 -4.54 7.64
C LYS A 397 6.93 -3.54 8.76
N LYS A 398 6.06 -2.53 8.98
CA LYS A 398 6.18 -1.59 10.10
C LYS A 398 6.03 -2.29 11.45
N LYS A 399 4.96 -3.07 11.63
CA LYS A 399 4.67 -3.82 12.86
C LYS A 399 5.80 -4.77 13.24
N MET A 400 6.34 -5.55 12.30
CA MET A 400 7.48 -6.44 12.50
C MET A 400 8.74 -5.67 12.87
N SER A 401 8.99 -4.50 12.26
CA SER A 401 10.13 -3.64 12.62
C SER A 401 10.06 -3.20 14.08
N VAL A 402 8.91 -2.69 14.51
CA VAL A 402 8.66 -2.30 15.91
C VAL A 402 8.81 -3.51 16.84
N ALA A 403 8.16 -4.63 16.51
CA ALA A 403 8.20 -5.86 17.31
C ALA A 403 9.63 -6.40 17.53
N ARG A 404 10.54 -6.23 16.57
CA ARG A 404 11.97 -6.55 16.75
C ARG A 404 12.63 -5.61 17.75
N VAL A 405 12.41 -4.30 17.61
CA VAL A 405 13.00 -3.28 18.49
C VAL A 405 12.58 -3.48 19.95
N ILE A 406 11.31 -3.80 20.19
CA ILE A 406 10.78 -3.97 21.56
C ILE A 406 10.99 -5.37 22.16
N GLY A 407 11.61 -6.28 21.40
CA GLY A 407 11.99 -7.61 21.85
C GLY A 407 10.87 -8.66 21.80
N LEU A 408 9.79 -8.42 21.06
CA LEU A 408 8.74 -9.43 20.81
C LEU A 408 9.21 -10.53 19.86
N ILE A 409 10.05 -10.16 18.88
CA ILE A 409 10.65 -11.11 17.94
C ILE A 409 12.13 -11.20 18.25
N ARG A 410 12.60 -12.37 18.70
CA ARG A 410 14.03 -12.60 18.93
C ARG A 410 14.76 -12.71 17.58
N TYR A 411 15.92 -12.06 17.47
CA TYR A 411 16.88 -12.44 16.42
C TYR A 411 17.29 -13.89 16.65
N LYS A 412 17.12 -14.75 15.63
CA LYS A 412 18.02 -15.90 15.50
C LYS A 412 19.38 -15.31 15.13
N ILE A 413 20.16 -14.91 16.12
CA ILE A 413 21.60 -14.79 15.92
C ILE A 413 22.07 -16.23 15.77
N ASN A 414 22.31 -16.66 14.54
CA ASN A 414 23.14 -17.84 14.32
C ASN A 414 24.52 -17.46 14.85
N PHE A 415 24.83 -17.86 16.09
CA PHE A 415 26.21 -18.00 16.49
C PHE A 415 26.76 -19.13 15.62
N SER A 416 27.42 -18.77 14.52
CA SER A 416 28.44 -19.66 13.98
C SER A 416 29.48 -19.79 15.08
N ASP A 417 29.53 -20.97 15.69
CA ASP A 417 30.69 -21.43 16.42
C ASP A 417 31.90 -21.24 15.50
N ASN A 418 32.65 -20.17 15.71
CA ASN A 418 34.00 -20.00 15.22
C ASN A 418 34.79 -19.16 16.23
N GLY A 419 34.77 -19.66 17.47
CA GLY A 419 35.92 -19.52 18.35
C GLY A 419 37.07 -20.39 17.84
N ALA A 420 37.74 -19.97 16.76
CA ALA A 420 39.05 -20.50 16.39
C ALA A 420 39.82 -19.48 15.54
N ARG A 421 40.77 -18.80 16.18
CA ARG A 421 41.91 -18.16 15.51
C ARG A 421 42.66 -19.22 14.70
N VAL A 422 42.75 -19.12 13.37
CA VAL A 422 43.95 -19.54 12.63
C VAL A 422 44.12 -18.71 11.35
N GLN A 423 45.21 -17.94 11.38
CA GLN A 423 46.14 -17.49 10.32
C GLN A 423 45.70 -17.38 8.85
N ILE A 424 45.90 -16.17 8.34
CA ILE A 424 46.16 -15.80 6.95
C ILE A 424 47.21 -16.74 6.34
N ARG A 425 46.87 -17.37 5.20
CA ARG A 425 47.82 -17.70 4.14
C ARG A 425 47.20 -17.42 2.77
N HIS A 426 47.80 -16.46 2.06
CA HIS A 426 47.72 -16.36 0.61
C HIS A 426 48.62 -17.40 -0.04
N ALA A 427 48.18 -17.93 -1.19
CA ALA A 427 48.90 -18.54 -2.32
C ALA A 427 48.09 -19.74 -2.85
N ALA A 428 47.88 -19.96 -4.15
CA ALA A 428 48.32 -19.30 -5.38
C ALA A 428 47.23 -19.49 -6.45
#